data_AF-A0A936XKW6-F1
#
_entry.id   AF-A0A936XKW6-F1
#
_cell.length_a   1.000
_cell.length_b   1.000
_cell.length_c   1.000
_cell.angle_alpha   90.00
_cell.angle_beta   90.00
_cell.angle_gamma   90.00
#
_symmetry.space_group_name_H-M   'P 1'
#
loop_
_entity.id
_entity.type
_entity.pdbx_description
1 polymer ?
#
loop_
_entity_poly.entity_id
_entity_poly.type
_entity_poly.pdbx_seq_one_letter_code
_entity_poly.pdbx_strand_id
1 'polypeptide(L)'
;MGGYKQSYFVSDTAKRSAYYRKSEPVQINLDSKDKGQFWSEQSIELKKTEWVVYDFESRRNDKYHFSFHVAGTGGPVTVRVIVNNEQWDMKIAGEGWQHISAGDHALKNGKNKMKILVISGVLKLDWINWIRGT
;
A
#
# COMPACT_ATOMS: atom_id res chain seq x y z
N MET A 1 -2.49 -18.67 -4.32
CA MET A 1 -3.74 -18.41 -3.57
C MET A 1 -3.46 -17.25 -2.63
N GLY A 2 -4.21 -16.15 -2.76
CA GLY A 2 -4.14 -15.01 -1.84
C GLY A 2 -5.36 -15.02 -0.91
N GLY A 3 -5.25 -14.39 0.25
CA GLY A 3 -6.31 -14.39 1.25
C GLY A 3 -5.88 -13.82 2.60
N TYR A 4 -6.82 -13.78 3.54
CA TYR A 4 -6.61 -13.33 4.90
C TYR A 4 -5.45 -14.10 5.57
N LYS A 5 -4.57 -13.37 6.27
CA LYS A 5 -3.30 -13.83 6.86
C LYS A 5 -2.26 -14.39 5.88
N GLN A 6 -2.49 -14.29 4.57
CA GLN A 6 -1.51 -14.68 3.53
C GLN A 6 -1.05 -13.47 2.72
N SER A 7 -2.00 -12.75 2.12
CA SER A 7 -1.74 -11.57 1.29
C SER A 7 -2.24 -10.27 1.93
N TYR A 8 -2.99 -10.35 3.03
CA TYR A 8 -3.37 -9.20 3.85
C TYR A 8 -3.79 -9.65 5.26
N PHE A 9 -3.83 -8.70 6.18
CA PHE A 9 -4.46 -8.85 7.49
C PHE A 9 -5.17 -7.54 7.82
N VAL A 10 -6.47 -7.65 8.09
CA VAL A 10 -7.30 -6.58 8.64
C VAL A 10 -7.94 -7.08 9.93
N SER A 11 -8.11 -6.17 10.88
CA SER A 11 -8.65 -6.47 12.21
C SER A 11 -10.15 -6.74 12.18
N ASP A 12 -10.90 -6.03 11.33
CA ASP A 12 -12.33 -6.23 11.12
C ASP A 12 -12.57 -7.09 9.88
N THR A 13 -12.79 -8.39 10.08
CA THR A 13 -13.12 -9.33 9.00
C THR A 13 -14.62 -9.44 8.73
N ALA A 14 -15.46 -8.81 9.56
CA ALA A 14 -16.92 -8.87 9.42
C ALA A 14 -17.41 -7.89 8.35
N LYS A 15 -16.72 -6.76 8.18
CA LYS A 15 -17.02 -5.77 7.14
C LYS A 15 -16.30 -6.10 5.84
N ARG A 16 -17.07 -6.42 4.81
CA ARG A 16 -16.55 -6.54 3.44
C ARG A 16 -16.34 -5.16 2.82
N SER A 17 -15.42 -5.05 1.87
CA SER A 17 -15.23 -3.82 1.11
C SER A 17 -16.53 -3.40 0.41
N ALA A 18 -16.88 -2.11 0.51
CA ALA A 18 -18.01 -1.54 -0.23
C ALA A 18 -17.71 -1.42 -1.75
N TYR A 19 -16.43 -1.25 -2.11
CA TYR A 19 -15.96 -0.97 -3.48
C TYR A 19 -14.78 -1.87 -3.85
N TYR A 20 -14.75 -2.49 -5.05
CA TYR A 20 -13.71 -3.44 -5.54
C TYR A 20 -13.32 -4.59 -4.57
N ARG A 21 -13.04 -5.80 -5.07
CA ARG A 21 -12.84 -7.02 -4.23
C ARG A 21 -13.89 -7.17 -3.09
N LYS A 22 -15.18 -7.00 -3.41
CA LYS A 22 -16.32 -7.03 -2.46
C LYS A 22 -16.46 -8.31 -1.62
N SER A 23 -15.72 -9.36 -1.96
CA SER A 23 -15.65 -10.61 -1.20
C SER A 23 -14.59 -10.59 -0.09
N GLU A 24 -13.76 -9.55 -0.01
CA GLU A 24 -12.64 -9.45 0.92
C GLU A 24 -12.84 -8.29 1.91
N PRO A 25 -12.26 -8.38 3.13
CA PRO A 25 -12.48 -7.40 4.20
C PRO A 25 -11.54 -6.19 4.15
N VAL A 26 -10.64 -6.11 3.17
CA VAL A 26 -9.77 -4.94 2.96
C VAL A 26 -10.65 -3.76 2.55
N GLN A 27 -10.72 -2.72 3.37
CA GLN A 27 -11.57 -1.56 3.09
C GLN A 27 -10.99 -0.76 1.94
N ILE A 28 -11.76 -0.62 0.86
CA ILE A 28 -11.45 0.27 -0.25
C ILE A 28 -12.48 1.38 -0.24
N ASN A 29 -12.00 2.62 -0.24
CA ASN A 29 -12.82 3.82 -0.23
C ASN A 29 -12.83 4.44 -1.63
N LEU A 30 -13.94 5.08 -2.02
CA LEU A 30 -13.94 6.01 -3.15
C LEU A 30 -13.49 7.37 -2.63
N ASP A 31 -12.41 7.90 -3.19
CA ASP A 31 -11.88 9.20 -2.78
C ASP A 31 -12.53 10.37 -3.57
N SER A 32 -13.30 10.08 -4.64
CA SER A 32 -14.08 11.07 -5.41
C SER A 32 -15.54 11.14 -4.98
N LYS A 33 -16.10 12.35 -5.06
CA LYS A 33 -17.57 12.57 -5.07
C LYS A 33 -18.13 12.70 -6.48
N ASP A 34 -17.30 12.72 -7.52
CA ASP A 34 -17.73 13.05 -8.87
C ASP A 34 -18.08 11.78 -9.68
N LYS A 35 -19.32 11.70 -10.16
CA LYS A 35 -19.86 10.50 -10.81
C LYS A 35 -19.34 10.29 -12.24
N GLY A 36 -18.60 11.26 -12.80
CA GLY A 36 -18.14 11.27 -14.20
C GLY A 36 -16.69 10.84 -14.42
N GLN A 37 -15.89 10.67 -13.37
CA GLN A 37 -14.45 10.45 -13.49
C GLN A 37 -14.12 8.94 -13.48
N PHE A 38 -13.80 8.42 -14.68
CA PHE A 38 -13.71 6.96 -14.94
C PHE A 38 -12.38 6.31 -14.54
N TRP A 39 -11.45 7.04 -13.92
CA TRP A 39 -10.12 6.56 -13.55
C TRP A 39 -9.91 6.61 -12.03
N SER A 40 -10.25 5.49 -11.39
CA SER A 40 -9.63 4.93 -10.16
C SER A 40 -9.28 5.88 -9.00
N GLU A 41 -10.25 6.61 -8.44
CA GLU A 41 -10.09 7.21 -7.11
C GLU A 41 -10.43 6.18 -6.03
N GLN A 42 -9.61 5.14 -5.90
CA GLN A 42 -9.78 4.09 -4.90
C GLN A 42 -8.50 3.91 -4.09
N SER A 43 -8.59 4.15 -2.79
CA SER A 43 -7.52 3.83 -1.85
C SER A 43 -7.91 2.68 -0.94
N ILE A 44 -6.92 1.88 -0.55
CA ILE A 44 -7.09 0.97 0.58
C ILE A 44 -6.88 1.73 1.89
N GLU A 45 -7.65 1.38 2.90
CA GLU A 45 -7.46 1.87 4.25
C GLU A 45 -6.91 0.75 5.15
N LEU A 46 -5.83 1.04 5.88
CA LEU A 46 -5.20 0.12 6.82
C LEU A 46 -5.00 0.79 8.17
N LYS A 47 -5.42 0.12 9.25
CA LYS A 47 -5.28 0.58 10.63
C LYS A 47 -4.02 0.01 11.26
N LYS A 48 -3.65 0.54 12.42
CA LYS A 48 -2.56 0.01 13.24
C LYS A 48 -2.57 -1.53 13.30
N THR A 49 -1.41 -2.14 13.06
CA THR A 49 -1.13 -3.59 12.96
C THR A 49 -1.65 -4.28 11.70
N GLU A 50 -2.47 -3.62 10.89
CA GLU A 50 -2.95 -4.16 9.62
C GLU A 50 -1.86 -4.08 8.56
N TRP A 51 -1.95 -5.00 7.60
CA TRP A 51 -0.96 -5.10 6.54
C TRP A 51 -1.51 -5.66 5.25
N VAL A 52 -0.85 -5.32 4.15
CA VAL A 52 -1.06 -5.92 2.83
C VAL A 52 0.27 -6.39 2.25
N VAL A 53 0.21 -7.40 1.41
CA VAL A 53 1.34 -7.96 0.68
C VAL A 53 1.03 -7.92 -0.81
N TYR A 54 2.00 -7.43 -1.58
CA TYR A 54 2.00 -7.44 -3.04
C TYR A 54 3.14 -8.36 -3.52
N ASP A 55 2.78 -9.38 -4.29
CA ASP A 55 3.74 -10.16 -5.07
C ASP A 55 3.86 -9.53 -6.46
N PHE A 56 5.08 -9.31 -6.94
CA PHE A 56 5.34 -8.68 -8.24
C PHE A 56 6.61 -9.25 -8.85
N GLU A 57 6.82 -9.03 -10.16
CA GLU A 57 8.00 -9.54 -10.86
C GLU A 57 8.87 -8.40 -11.41
N SER A 58 10.18 -8.57 -11.30
CA SER A 58 11.16 -7.76 -12.03
C SER A 58 11.81 -8.61 -13.12
N ARG A 59 12.13 -7.99 -14.26
CA ARG A 59 12.80 -8.68 -15.37
C ARG A 59 14.31 -8.80 -15.18
N ARG A 60 14.88 -8.12 -14.18
CA ARG A 60 16.33 -8.00 -13.96
C ARG A 60 16.65 -7.87 -12.47
N ASN A 61 17.88 -8.25 -12.13
CA ASN A 61 18.49 -7.86 -10.86
C ASN A 61 18.95 -6.40 -11.01
N ASP A 62 18.26 -5.46 -10.38
CA ASP A 62 18.60 -4.04 -10.46
C ASP A 62 18.01 -3.25 -9.29
N LYS A 63 18.42 -1.99 -9.15
CA LYS A 63 17.81 -1.04 -8.22
C LYS A 63 16.62 -0.33 -8.86
N TYR A 64 15.55 -0.20 -8.10
CA TYR A 64 14.34 0.49 -8.49
C TYR A 64 13.99 1.56 -7.47
N HIS A 65 13.70 2.76 -7.97
CA HIS A 65 13.21 3.86 -7.18
C HIS A 65 11.74 3.65 -6.84
N PHE A 66 11.42 3.54 -5.56
CA PHE A 66 10.05 3.37 -5.09
C PHE A 66 9.41 4.70 -4.72
N SER A 67 8.14 4.83 -5.04
CA SER A 67 7.33 5.95 -4.59
C SER A 67 5.89 5.56 -4.32
N PHE A 68 5.27 6.30 -3.40
CA PHE A 68 3.97 5.98 -2.82
C PHE A 68 3.08 7.21 -2.84
N HIS A 69 1.80 7.01 -3.14
CA HIS A 69 0.76 8.02 -2.96
C HIS A 69 -0.13 7.63 -1.79
N VAL A 70 0.01 8.37 -0.69
CA VAL A 70 -0.52 7.99 0.63
C VAL A 70 -1.07 9.18 1.39
N ALA A 71 -2.00 8.93 2.31
CA ALA A 71 -2.48 9.91 3.28
C ALA A 71 -2.69 9.24 4.64
N GLY A 72 -2.71 10.02 5.71
CA GLY A 72 -3.23 9.60 6.99
C GLY A 72 -4.74 9.83 7.08
N THR A 73 -5.40 9.18 8.04
CA THR A 73 -6.78 9.51 8.43
C THR A 73 -6.77 9.85 9.92
N GLY A 74 -7.23 11.04 10.29
CA GLY A 74 -7.25 11.51 11.68
C GLY A 74 -5.91 12.01 12.23
N GLY A 75 -4.81 11.93 11.48
CA GLY A 75 -3.49 12.38 11.94
C GLY A 75 -2.28 11.66 11.29
N PRO A 76 -1.07 11.84 11.86
CA PRO A 76 0.15 11.25 11.36
C PRO A 76 0.16 9.72 11.40
N VAL A 77 0.82 9.10 10.43
CA VAL A 77 0.90 7.64 10.28
C VAL A 77 2.36 7.21 10.14
N THR A 78 2.71 6.10 10.78
CA THR A 78 3.99 5.42 10.55
C THR A 78 3.73 4.07 9.91
N VAL A 79 4.40 3.80 8.80
CA VAL A 79 4.25 2.58 8.01
C VAL A 79 5.62 1.94 7.83
N ARG A 80 5.73 0.65 8.10
CA ARG A 80 6.90 -0.15 7.74
C ARG A 80 6.68 -0.77 6.37
N VAL A 81 7.57 -0.47 5.45
CA VAL A 81 7.64 -1.13 4.14
C VAL A 81 8.74 -2.18 4.21
N ILE A 82 8.43 -3.39 3.72
CA ILE A 82 9.38 -4.49 3.66
C ILE A 82 9.39 -4.98 2.22
N VAL A 83 10.50 -4.83 1.52
CA VAL A 83 10.69 -5.37 0.16
C VAL A 83 11.73 -6.47 0.22
N ASN A 84 11.29 -7.70 -0.04
CA ASN A 84 12.09 -8.91 0.13
C ASN A 84 12.67 -9.00 1.57
N ASN A 85 13.95 -8.67 1.74
CA ASN A 85 14.67 -8.73 3.01
C ASN A 85 15.05 -7.33 3.55
N GLU A 86 14.75 -6.27 2.80
CA GLU A 86 15.01 -4.89 3.17
C GLU A 86 13.76 -4.27 3.79
N GLN A 87 13.92 -3.42 4.80
CA GLN A 87 12.81 -2.74 5.44
C GLN A 87 13.15 -1.31 5.83
N TRP A 88 12.17 -0.41 5.74
CA TRP A 88 12.28 0.97 6.16
C TRP A 88 10.94 1.48 6.69
N ASP A 89 10.99 2.53 7.50
CA ASP A 89 9.81 3.18 8.06
C ASP A 89 9.55 4.49 7.31
N MET A 90 8.33 4.65 6.78
CA MET A 90 7.82 5.89 6.19
C MET A 90 6.94 6.62 7.20
N LYS A 91 7.16 7.93 7.33
CA LYS A 91 6.33 8.82 8.14
C LYS A 91 5.46 9.68 7.24
N ILE A 92 4.16 9.67 7.49
CA ILE A 92 3.16 10.43 6.73
C ILE A 92 2.58 11.48 7.67
N ALA A 93 2.61 12.75 7.24
CA ALA A 93 2.37 13.87 8.15
C ALA A 93 0.91 14.02 8.63
N GLY A 94 -0.08 13.53 7.90
CA GLY A 94 -1.50 13.75 8.22
C GLY A 94 -2.44 13.50 7.05
N GLU A 95 -3.59 14.19 7.06
CA GLU A 95 -4.77 13.90 6.23
C GLU A 95 -4.70 14.32 4.75
N GLY A 96 -3.59 14.93 4.32
CA GLY A 96 -3.35 15.28 2.92
C GLY A 96 -2.64 14.18 2.14
N TRP A 97 -3.07 13.95 0.90
CA TRP A 97 -2.36 13.11 -0.06
C TRP A 97 -0.93 13.62 -0.25
N GLN A 98 0.02 12.70 -0.11
CA GLN A 98 1.45 12.94 -0.19
C GLN A 98 2.07 11.93 -1.14
N HIS A 99 2.96 12.43 -1.99
CA HIS A 99 3.89 11.62 -2.75
C HIS A 99 5.15 11.43 -1.92
N ILE A 100 5.37 10.22 -1.42
CA ILE A 100 6.57 9.86 -0.66
C ILE A 100 7.53 9.12 -1.60
N SER A 101 8.72 9.69 -1.79
CA SER A 101 9.86 8.99 -2.40
C SER A 101 10.55 8.14 -1.32
N ALA A 102 10.73 6.85 -1.59
CA ALA A 102 11.40 5.92 -0.68
C ALA A 102 12.85 5.63 -1.08
N GLY A 103 13.32 6.18 -2.20
CA GLY A 103 14.65 5.91 -2.71
C GLY A 103 14.74 4.57 -3.45
N ASP A 104 15.98 4.14 -3.67
CA ASP A 104 16.31 3.02 -4.54
C ASP A 104 16.52 1.73 -3.75
N HIS A 105 15.74 0.71 -4.08
CA HIS A 105 15.80 -0.60 -3.43
C HIS A 105 16.11 -1.71 -4.43
N ALA A 106 16.87 -2.71 -3.98
CA ALA A 106 17.31 -3.80 -4.84
C ALA A 106 16.18 -4.81 -5.08
N LEU A 107 15.90 -5.10 -6.35
CA LEU A 107 14.97 -6.13 -6.79
C LEU A 107 15.72 -7.30 -7.43
N LYS A 108 15.19 -8.51 -7.20
CA LYS A 108 15.67 -9.73 -7.84
C LYS A 108 14.97 -9.92 -9.18
N ASN A 109 15.65 -10.50 -10.15
CA ASN A 109 15.03 -11.03 -11.35
C ASN A 109 14.02 -12.13 -10.96
N GLY A 110 12.84 -12.08 -11.54
CA GLY A 110 11.69 -12.90 -11.18
C GLY A 110 10.92 -12.32 -10.00
N LYS A 111 10.48 -13.19 -9.09
CA LYS A 111 9.51 -12.86 -8.05
C LYS A 111 10.11 -12.03 -6.92
N ASN A 112 9.39 -10.96 -6.57
CA ASN A 112 9.64 -10.09 -5.44
C ASN A 112 8.36 -9.97 -4.60
N LYS A 113 8.54 -9.58 -3.35
CA LYS A 113 7.42 -9.40 -2.41
C LYS A 113 7.59 -8.09 -1.66
N MET A 114 6.52 -7.32 -1.60
CA MET A 114 6.42 -6.11 -0.78
C MET A 114 5.35 -6.32 0.29
N LYS A 115 5.65 -5.98 1.53
CA LYS A 115 4.68 -5.86 2.62
C LYS A 115 4.60 -4.42 3.09
N ILE A 116 3.37 -3.91 3.20
CA ILE A 116 3.05 -2.62 3.82
C ILE A 116 2.40 -2.92 5.17
N LEU A 117 3.02 -2.50 6.27
CA LEU A 117 2.56 -2.73 7.64
C LEU A 117 2.35 -1.40 8.34
N VAL A 118 1.15 -1.13 8.84
CA VAL A 118 0.87 0.09 9.61
C VAL A 118 1.33 -0.09 11.06
N ILE A 119 2.30 0.72 11.48
CA ILE A 119 2.85 0.70 12.84
C ILE A 119 2.02 1.56 13.78
N SER A 120 1.53 2.71 13.30
CA SER A 120 0.68 3.63 14.05
C SER A 120 -0.22 4.45 13.11
N GLY A 121 -1.38 4.88 13.61
CA GLY A 121 -2.35 5.67 12.84
C GLY A 121 -3.22 4.82 11.92
N VAL A 122 -3.81 5.50 10.92
CA VAL A 122 -4.65 4.89 9.87
C VAL A 122 -4.16 5.39 8.52
N LEU A 123 -3.65 4.48 7.70
CA LEU A 123 -3.12 4.73 6.36
C LEU A 123 -4.24 4.68 5.33
N LYS A 124 -4.27 5.65 4.42
CA LYS A 124 -4.82 5.50 3.07
C LYS A 124 -3.68 5.33 2.08
N LEU A 125 -3.75 4.28 1.26
CA LEU A 125 -2.80 4.01 0.19
C LEU A 125 -3.55 3.92 -1.13
N ASP A 126 -3.21 4.79 -2.06
CA ASP A 126 -3.76 4.83 -3.41
C ASP A 126 -2.93 3.93 -4.34
N TRP A 127 -1.70 4.34 -4.64
CA TRP A 127 -0.82 3.55 -5.51
C TRP A 127 0.62 3.48 -5.01
N ILE A 128 1.32 2.48 -5.55
CA ILE A 128 2.74 2.25 -5.41
C ILE A 128 3.32 2.23 -6.81
N ASN A 129 4.38 2.99 -7.05
CA ASN A 129 5.10 3.01 -8.32
C ASN A 129 6.57 2.67 -8.09
N TRP A 130 7.15 1.93 -9.03
CA TRP A 130 8.58 1.64 -9.05
C TRP A 130 9.12 1.81 -10.46
N ILE A 131 10.17 2.63 -10.56
CA ILE A 131 10.86 2.88 -11.82
C ILE A 131 12.32 2.48 -11.67
N ARG A 132 12.97 2.13 -12.77
CA ARG A 132 14.38 1.75 -12.72
C ARG A 132 15.21 2.95 -12.25
N GLY A 133 16.10 2.73 -11.27
CA GLY A 133 17.06 3.76 -10.86
C GLY A 133 17.98 4.11 -12.04
N THR A 134 18.28 5.39 -12.19
CA THR A 134 19.25 5.89 -13.18
C THR A 134 20.67 5.61 -12.76
#